data_AF-A0A7W1HS84-F1
#
_entry.id   AF-A0A7W1HS84-F1
#
_cell.length_a   1.000
_cell.length_b   1.000
_cell.length_c   1.000
_cell.angle_alpha   90.00
_cell.angle_beta   90.00
_cell.angle_gamma   90.00
#
_symmetry.space_group_name_H-M   'P 1'
#
loop_
_entity.id
_entity.type
_entity.pdbx_description
1 polymer ?
#
loop_
_entity_poly.entity_id
_entity_poly.type
_entity_poly.pdbx_seq_one_letter_code
_entity_poly.pdbx_strand_id
1 'polypeptide(L)'
;MDGIPTTAGDADCRFIADLVARVRADDRVAALFLGGSHAAGSADAYSDLDLYLIATDTGFESLHSERKALMHSLGEIVFLEEHSDFGFSMLLFRYADGVHGEMALAPARDLHEVHGGPHLVLLDKVDLLTGREFPAGHLDKATGVAVVDRLLKWFWYDRALVDVALARGNLWTAHHHLEQCRERCLDLAWLRAHPEVWPGGHAKAESMLDEATLALFTPTVVSLDSNQIRRAARLLDNLYFQMGTEVARSYSVAYPDRLVETTMKRLR
;
A
#
# COMPACT_ATOMS: atom_id res chain seq x y z
N MET A 1 -11.59 -12.86 -26.61
CA MET A 1 -11.47 -12.39 -25.21
C MET A 1 -10.01 -12.50 -24.86
N ASP A 2 -9.17 -11.77 -25.59
CA ASP A 2 -7.72 -11.87 -25.42
C ASP A 2 -7.34 -10.81 -24.39
N GLY A 3 -6.59 -11.20 -23.36
CA GLY A 3 -6.09 -10.30 -22.32
C GLY A 3 -6.78 -10.35 -20.96
N ILE A 4 -7.95 -11.00 -20.78
CA ILE A 4 -8.51 -11.16 -19.43
C ILE A 4 -7.68 -12.18 -18.65
N PRO A 5 -7.24 -11.90 -17.40
CA PRO A 5 -6.46 -12.86 -16.61
C PRO A 5 -7.24 -14.16 -16.40
N THR A 6 -6.61 -15.30 -16.66
CA THR A 6 -7.22 -16.63 -16.42
C THR A 6 -7.40 -16.94 -14.94
N THR A 7 -6.76 -16.16 -14.07
CA THR A 7 -6.88 -16.22 -12.61
C THR A 7 -8.09 -15.47 -12.07
N ALA A 8 -8.71 -14.62 -12.88
CA ALA A 8 -9.89 -13.85 -12.47
C ALA A 8 -11.13 -14.75 -12.36
N GLY A 9 -11.97 -14.48 -11.36
CA GLY A 9 -13.23 -15.20 -11.22
C GLY A 9 -14.20 -14.94 -12.37
N ASP A 10 -15.23 -15.77 -12.51
CA ASP A 10 -16.24 -15.60 -13.57
C ASP A 10 -16.93 -14.23 -13.53
N ALA A 11 -17.16 -13.69 -12.33
CA ALA A 11 -17.76 -12.37 -12.13
C ALA A 11 -16.82 -11.25 -12.59
N ASP A 12 -15.56 -11.29 -12.18
CA ASP A 12 -14.52 -10.34 -12.59
C ASP A 12 -14.32 -10.37 -14.11
N CYS A 13 -14.28 -11.56 -14.72
CA CYS A 13 -14.17 -11.71 -16.17
C CYS A 13 -15.33 -11.02 -16.91
N ARG A 14 -16.57 -11.19 -16.44
CA ARG A 14 -17.74 -10.51 -17.01
C ARG A 14 -17.66 -9.01 -16.81
N PHE A 15 -17.30 -8.56 -15.61
CA PHE A 15 -17.14 -7.14 -15.31
C PHE A 15 -16.11 -6.48 -16.22
N ILE A 16 -14.92 -7.08 -16.36
CA ILE A 16 -13.86 -6.59 -17.25
C ILE A 16 -14.33 -6.57 -18.70
N ALA A 17 -15.01 -7.61 -19.17
CA ALA A 17 -15.53 -7.66 -20.54
C ALA A 17 -16.55 -6.54 -20.81
N ASP A 18 -17.48 -6.31 -19.88
CA ASP A 18 -18.49 -5.26 -20.00
C ASP A 18 -17.88 -3.86 -19.94
N LEU A 19 -16.89 -3.65 -19.06
CA LEU A 19 -16.12 -2.41 -18.99
C LEU A 19 -15.39 -2.16 -20.31
N VAL A 20 -14.60 -3.13 -20.80
CA VAL A 20 -13.87 -3.04 -22.07
C VAL A 20 -14.83 -2.73 -23.22
N ALA A 21 -15.99 -3.36 -23.28
CA ALA A 21 -16.98 -3.10 -24.33
C ALA A 21 -17.47 -1.65 -24.33
N ARG A 22 -17.76 -1.09 -23.15
CA ARG A 22 -18.21 0.32 -23.01
C ARG A 22 -17.11 1.29 -23.35
N VAL A 23 -15.92 1.14 -22.76
CA VAL A 23 -14.83 2.09 -22.96
C VAL A 23 -14.22 2.00 -24.36
N ARG A 24 -14.37 0.86 -25.05
CA ARG A 24 -13.99 0.73 -26.46
C ARG A 24 -14.77 1.68 -27.37
N ALA A 25 -16.05 1.91 -27.07
CA ALA A 25 -16.91 2.83 -27.82
C ALA A 25 -16.76 4.30 -27.41
N ASP A 26 -16.10 4.60 -26.29
CA ASP A 26 -15.90 5.96 -25.80
C ASP A 26 -14.61 6.58 -26.37
N ASP A 27 -14.73 7.55 -27.27
CA ASP A 27 -13.60 8.23 -27.91
C ASP A 27 -12.72 9.04 -26.94
N ARG A 28 -13.21 9.30 -25.72
CA ARG A 28 -12.41 9.96 -24.66
C ARG A 28 -11.42 8.99 -24.02
N VAL A 29 -11.56 7.68 -24.22
CA VAL A 29 -10.67 6.67 -23.64
C VAL A 29 -9.54 6.34 -24.62
N ALA A 30 -8.31 6.52 -24.16
CA ALA A 30 -7.09 6.17 -24.90
C ALA A 30 -6.66 4.72 -24.62
N ALA A 31 -6.68 4.29 -23.35
CA ALA A 31 -6.28 2.93 -22.96
C ALA A 31 -6.99 2.46 -21.67
N LEU A 32 -6.97 1.14 -21.44
CA LEU A 32 -7.39 0.48 -20.21
C LEU A 32 -6.45 -0.71 -19.94
N PHE A 33 -5.96 -0.82 -18.72
CA PHE A 33 -5.10 -1.94 -18.31
C PHE A 33 -5.34 -2.33 -16.84
N LEU A 34 -4.87 -3.52 -16.48
CA LEU A 34 -4.81 -4.03 -15.11
C LEU A 34 -3.40 -3.85 -14.54
N GLY A 35 -3.32 -3.52 -13.26
CA GLY A 35 -2.11 -3.67 -12.46
C GLY A 35 -2.25 -4.82 -11.47
N GLY A 36 -1.65 -4.64 -10.30
CA GLY A 36 -1.94 -5.50 -9.15
C GLY A 36 -1.44 -6.93 -9.26
N SER A 37 -2.04 -7.80 -8.44
CA SER A 37 -1.75 -9.23 -8.40
C SER A 37 -2.06 -9.91 -9.74
N HIS A 38 -3.05 -9.44 -10.48
CA HIS A 38 -3.41 -9.97 -11.81
C HIS A 38 -2.29 -9.74 -12.83
N ALA A 39 -1.74 -8.52 -12.89
CA ALA A 39 -0.63 -8.22 -13.79
C ALA A 39 0.70 -8.82 -13.31
N ALA A 40 0.90 -8.95 -12.00
CA ALA A 40 2.09 -9.57 -11.41
C ALA A 40 2.08 -11.11 -11.50
N GLY A 41 0.95 -11.73 -11.89
CA GLY A 41 0.80 -13.19 -11.95
C GLY A 41 0.69 -13.87 -10.59
N SER A 42 0.38 -13.11 -9.53
CA SER A 42 0.22 -13.59 -8.15
C SER A 42 -1.23 -13.57 -7.66
N ALA A 43 -2.19 -13.30 -8.55
CA ALA A 43 -3.61 -13.26 -8.20
C ALA A 43 -4.15 -14.62 -7.76
N ASP A 44 -5.07 -14.57 -6.79
CA ASP A 44 -5.80 -15.70 -6.24
C ASP A 44 -7.30 -15.36 -6.06
N ALA A 45 -8.05 -16.26 -5.44
CA ALA A 45 -9.50 -16.08 -5.23
C ALA A 45 -9.88 -14.93 -4.28
N TYR A 46 -8.91 -14.27 -3.65
CA TYR A 46 -9.09 -13.12 -2.76
C TYR A 46 -8.61 -11.81 -3.38
N SER A 47 -8.06 -11.86 -4.59
CA SER A 47 -7.57 -10.69 -5.30
C SER A 47 -8.73 -9.79 -5.77
N ASP A 48 -8.48 -8.49 -5.71
CA ASP A 48 -9.32 -7.46 -6.28
C ASP A 48 -8.81 -7.00 -7.66
N LEU A 49 -9.54 -6.08 -8.28
CA LEU A 49 -9.21 -5.53 -9.59
C LEU A 49 -8.56 -4.14 -9.48
N ASP A 50 -7.28 -4.05 -9.84
CA ASP A 50 -6.57 -2.77 -9.99
C ASP A 50 -6.66 -2.27 -11.43
N LEU A 51 -7.63 -1.41 -11.73
CA LEU A 51 -7.92 -0.92 -13.08
C LEU A 51 -7.37 0.49 -13.32
N TYR A 52 -6.78 0.70 -14.49
CA TYR A 52 -6.24 2.00 -14.91
C TYR A 52 -6.89 2.43 -16.21
N LEU A 53 -7.82 3.39 -16.11
CA LEU A 53 -8.50 3.98 -17.25
C LEU A 53 -7.74 5.24 -17.67
N ILE A 54 -7.20 5.25 -18.88
CA ILE A 54 -6.42 6.36 -19.41
C ILE A 54 -7.28 7.13 -20.41
N ALA A 55 -7.56 8.39 -20.09
CA ALA A 55 -8.30 9.29 -20.94
C ALA A 55 -7.38 9.98 -21.96
N THR A 56 -7.93 10.42 -23.07
CA THR A 56 -7.28 11.44 -23.90
C THR A 56 -7.15 12.75 -23.10
N ASP A 57 -6.13 13.55 -23.41
CA ASP A 57 -5.88 14.80 -22.69
C ASP A 57 -7.06 15.77 -22.71
N THR A 58 -7.81 15.79 -23.82
CA THR A 58 -8.99 16.65 -24.03
C THR A 58 -10.28 16.03 -23.49
N GLY A 59 -10.37 14.70 -23.43
CA GLY A 59 -11.53 13.97 -22.94
C GLY A 59 -11.57 13.78 -21.42
N PHE A 60 -10.44 13.98 -20.74
CA PHE A 60 -10.26 13.69 -19.32
C PHE A 60 -11.32 14.34 -18.42
N GLU A 61 -11.53 15.66 -18.50
CA GLU A 61 -12.45 16.35 -17.58
C GLU A 61 -13.89 15.82 -17.67
N SER A 62 -14.37 15.58 -18.90
CA SER A 62 -15.72 15.05 -19.13
C SER A 62 -15.83 13.60 -18.65
N LEU A 63 -14.88 12.74 -19.01
CA LEU A 63 -14.86 11.34 -18.56
C LEU A 63 -14.73 11.24 -17.03
N HIS A 64 -13.89 12.08 -16.43
CA HIS A 64 -13.74 12.20 -14.99
C HIS A 64 -15.08 12.57 -14.36
N SER A 65 -15.78 13.60 -14.84
CA SER A 65 -17.09 13.99 -14.28
C SER A 65 -18.16 12.89 -14.35
N GLU A 66 -18.07 11.99 -15.34
CA GLU A 66 -19.04 10.91 -15.58
C GLU A 66 -18.61 9.54 -15.02
N ARG A 67 -17.38 9.41 -14.49
CA ARG A 67 -16.79 8.13 -14.07
C ARG A 67 -17.65 7.32 -13.09
N LYS A 68 -18.35 7.99 -12.16
CA LYS A 68 -19.26 7.31 -11.23
C LYS A 68 -20.49 6.75 -11.96
N ALA A 69 -21.04 7.48 -12.94
CA ALA A 69 -22.14 7.01 -13.76
C ALA A 69 -21.73 5.81 -14.61
N LEU A 70 -20.51 5.81 -15.15
CA LEU A 70 -19.93 4.63 -15.81
C LEU A 70 -19.91 3.42 -14.86
N MET A 71 -19.44 3.58 -13.63
CA MET A 71 -19.45 2.48 -12.65
C MET A 71 -20.86 1.99 -12.32
N HIS A 72 -21.80 2.88 -12.03
CA HIS A 72 -23.21 2.49 -11.82
C HIS A 72 -23.83 1.73 -12.99
N SER A 73 -23.32 1.96 -14.19
CA SER A 73 -23.85 1.33 -15.38
C SER A 73 -23.39 -0.13 -15.56
N LEU A 74 -22.31 -0.55 -14.88
CA LEU A 74 -21.69 -1.89 -15.00
C LEU A 74 -22.34 -2.97 -14.13
N GLY A 75 -23.22 -2.58 -13.20
CA GLY A 75 -23.90 -3.55 -12.32
C GLY A 75 -24.48 -2.89 -11.08
N GLU A 76 -24.96 -3.72 -10.16
CA GLU A 76 -25.44 -3.27 -8.85
C GLU A 76 -24.25 -2.97 -7.93
N ILE A 77 -23.82 -1.71 -7.91
CA ILE A 77 -22.75 -1.25 -7.05
C ILE A 77 -23.27 -0.97 -5.63
N VAL A 78 -22.60 -1.53 -4.62
CA VAL A 78 -22.97 -1.40 -3.20
C VAL A 78 -22.00 -0.51 -2.42
N PHE A 79 -20.82 -0.24 -2.99
CA PHE A 79 -19.85 0.72 -2.47
C PHE A 79 -19.15 1.42 -3.64
N LEU A 80 -19.10 2.75 -3.60
CA LEU A 80 -18.42 3.57 -4.61
C LEU A 80 -17.93 4.88 -3.97
N GLU A 81 -16.66 4.93 -3.61
CA GLU A 81 -16.07 6.11 -2.98
C GLU A 81 -14.88 6.63 -3.76
N GLU A 82 -14.67 7.94 -3.67
CA GLU A 82 -13.49 8.56 -4.24
C GLU A 82 -12.35 8.54 -3.23
N HIS A 83 -11.16 8.23 -3.72
CA HIS A 83 -9.93 8.26 -2.96
C HIS A 83 -8.88 9.01 -3.79
N SER A 84 -8.19 9.98 -3.16
CA SER A 84 -7.29 10.90 -3.87
C SER A 84 -5.94 11.08 -3.19
N ASP A 85 -5.58 10.22 -2.23
CA ASP A 85 -4.36 10.38 -1.44
C ASP A 85 -3.08 10.10 -2.26
N PHE A 86 -3.22 9.60 -3.49
CA PHE A 86 -2.12 9.25 -4.39
C PHE A 86 -1.79 10.31 -5.45
N GLY A 87 -2.43 11.49 -5.42
CA GLY A 87 -2.20 12.56 -6.39
C GLY A 87 -2.88 12.36 -7.75
N PHE A 88 -3.69 11.31 -7.91
CA PHE A 88 -4.56 11.06 -9.05
C PHE A 88 -5.96 10.62 -8.60
N SER A 89 -6.92 10.65 -9.53
CA SER A 89 -8.32 10.27 -9.27
C SER A 89 -8.44 8.76 -9.17
N MET A 90 -8.90 8.24 -8.03
CA MET A 90 -9.20 6.82 -7.85
C MET A 90 -10.61 6.61 -7.32
N LEU A 91 -11.29 5.60 -7.84
CA LEU A 91 -12.55 5.11 -7.28
C LEU A 91 -12.33 3.74 -6.65
N LEU A 92 -12.69 3.59 -5.38
CA LEU A 92 -12.82 2.29 -4.73
C LEU A 92 -14.24 1.79 -4.94
N PHE A 93 -14.40 0.54 -5.39
CA PHE A 93 -15.72 -0.01 -5.72
C PHE A 93 -15.94 -1.42 -5.16
N ARG A 94 -17.22 -1.74 -4.93
CA ARG A 94 -17.70 -3.10 -4.67
C ARG A 94 -19.10 -3.29 -5.24
N TYR A 95 -19.30 -4.38 -5.97
CA TYR A 95 -20.57 -4.79 -6.54
C TYR A 95 -21.23 -5.90 -5.70
N ALA A 96 -22.55 -6.03 -5.84
CA ALA A 96 -23.36 -7.00 -5.10
C ALA A 96 -22.99 -8.47 -5.42
N ASP A 97 -22.40 -8.73 -6.59
CA ASP A 97 -21.94 -10.05 -7.02
C ASP A 97 -20.52 -10.40 -6.53
N GLY A 98 -19.88 -9.50 -5.76
CA GLY A 98 -18.58 -9.71 -5.13
C GLY A 98 -17.40 -9.07 -5.85
N VAL A 99 -17.58 -8.58 -7.08
CA VAL A 99 -16.52 -7.86 -7.80
C VAL A 99 -16.14 -6.60 -7.04
N HIS A 100 -14.86 -6.38 -6.80
CA HIS A 100 -14.35 -5.22 -6.08
C HIS A 100 -12.94 -4.85 -6.53
N GLY A 101 -12.51 -3.64 -6.20
CA GLY A 101 -11.18 -3.14 -6.48
C GLY A 101 -11.15 -1.64 -6.61
N GLU A 102 -10.19 -1.16 -7.39
CA GLU A 102 -9.94 0.25 -7.62
C GLU A 102 -9.92 0.58 -9.12
N MET A 103 -10.37 1.78 -9.46
CA MET A 103 -10.25 2.35 -10.80
C MET A 103 -9.57 3.71 -10.72
N ALA A 104 -8.30 3.73 -11.09
CA ALA A 104 -7.55 4.95 -11.33
C ALA A 104 -7.95 5.56 -12.67
N LEU A 105 -8.04 6.89 -12.71
CA LEU A 105 -8.31 7.67 -13.91
C LEU A 105 -7.26 8.76 -14.05
N ALA A 106 -6.57 8.79 -15.19
CA ALA A 106 -5.59 9.82 -15.52
C ALA A 106 -5.68 10.23 -16.99
N PRO A 107 -5.29 11.46 -17.35
CA PRO A 107 -5.07 11.82 -18.74
C PRO A 107 -3.78 11.18 -19.28
N ALA A 108 -3.70 10.99 -20.60
CA ALA A 108 -2.54 10.37 -21.25
C ALA A 108 -1.20 11.05 -20.93
N ARG A 109 -1.17 12.38 -20.79
CA ARG A 109 0.05 13.12 -20.40
C ARG A 109 0.61 12.72 -19.02
N ASP A 110 -0.22 12.20 -18.13
CA ASP A 110 0.14 11.86 -16.74
C ASP A 110 0.30 10.34 -16.54
N LEU A 111 0.33 9.56 -17.63
CA LEU A 111 0.40 8.10 -17.59
C LEU A 111 1.54 7.55 -16.73
N HIS A 112 2.69 8.23 -16.68
CA HIS A 112 3.86 7.78 -15.91
C HIS A 112 3.67 7.78 -14.39
N GLU A 113 2.77 8.61 -13.86
CA GLU A 113 2.56 8.77 -12.42
C GLU A 113 1.43 7.88 -11.88
N VAL A 114 0.58 7.35 -12.76
CA VAL A 114 -0.65 6.65 -12.34
C VAL A 114 -0.39 5.21 -11.90
N HIS A 115 0.69 4.58 -12.35
CA HIS A 115 0.97 3.17 -12.07
C HIS A 115 2.47 2.87 -11.98
N GLY A 116 2.83 1.88 -11.16
CA GLY A 116 4.18 1.35 -11.06
C GLY A 116 4.18 -0.18 -11.05
N GLY A 117 5.09 -0.78 -11.81
CA GLY A 117 5.27 -2.23 -11.88
C GLY A 117 4.62 -2.91 -13.09
N PRO A 118 4.39 -4.24 -13.00
CA PRO A 118 3.78 -5.00 -14.08
C PRO A 118 2.37 -4.53 -14.40
N HIS A 119 2.03 -4.50 -15.70
CA HIS A 119 0.69 -4.18 -16.18
C HIS A 119 0.25 -5.18 -17.24
N LEU A 120 -1.06 -5.34 -17.39
CA LEU A 120 -1.68 -6.19 -18.40
C LEU A 120 -2.70 -5.37 -19.22
N VAL A 121 -2.43 -5.25 -20.51
CA VAL A 121 -3.22 -4.42 -21.43
C VAL A 121 -4.57 -5.07 -21.74
N LEU A 122 -5.67 -4.35 -21.50
CA LEU A 122 -7.02 -4.76 -21.88
C LEU A 122 -7.51 -4.03 -23.14
N LEU A 123 -7.07 -2.77 -23.32
CA LEU A 123 -7.37 -1.91 -24.46
C LEU A 123 -6.27 -0.88 -24.63
N ASP A 124 -5.78 -0.70 -25.86
CA ASP A 124 -4.87 0.40 -26.20
C ASP A 124 -5.23 0.92 -27.59
N LYS A 125 -5.89 2.08 -27.67
CA LYS A 125 -6.40 2.62 -28.94
C LYS A 125 -5.38 3.47 -29.68
N VAL A 126 -4.36 3.97 -28.99
CA VAL A 126 -3.40 4.95 -29.52
C VAL A 126 -1.95 4.55 -29.24
N ASP A 127 -1.71 3.28 -28.94
CA ASP A 127 -0.39 2.66 -28.78
C ASP A 127 0.43 3.26 -27.63
N LEU A 128 -0.24 3.58 -26.51
CA LEU A 128 0.40 4.16 -25.32
C LEU A 128 1.21 3.13 -24.52
N LEU A 129 0.81 1.86 -24.57
CA LEU A 129 1.27 0.80 -23.68
C LEU A 129 2.20 -0.19 -24.36
N THR A 130 2.27 -0.22 -25.71
CA THR A 130 3.18 -1.12 -26.43
C THR A 130 4.63 -0.88 -26.05
N GLY A 131 5.27 -1.91 -25.51
CA GLY A 131 6.67 -1.85 -25.06
C GLY A 131 6.90 -0.91 -23.87
N ARG A 132 5.83 -0.41 -23.23
CA ARG A 132 5.94 0.43 -22.05
C ARG A 132 6.30 -0.41 -20.83
N GLU A 133 7.23 0.08 -20.04
CA GLU A 133 7.50 -0.44 -18.70
C GLU A 133 7.16 0.67 -17.70
N PHE A 134 6.35 0.33 -16.69
CA PHE A 134 6.13 1.22 -15.57
C PHE A 134 7.17 0.89 -14.50
N PRO A 135 8.06 1.83 -14.14
CA PRO A 135 9.03 1.57 -13.10
C PRO A 135 8.28 1.20 -11.82
N ALA A 136 8.68 0.10 -11.18
CA ALA A 136 8.22 -0.15 -9.82
C ALA A 136 8.61 1.04 -8.94
N GLY A 137 7.73 1.46 -8.03
CA GLY A 137 7.99 2.60 -7.16
C GLY A 137 9.36 2.46 -6.49
N HIS A 138 10.29 3.32 -6.89
CA HIS A 138 11.64 3.35 -6.34
C HIS A 138 11.68 4.38 -5.22
N LEU A 139 12.20 3.98 -4.07
CA LEU A 139 12.47 4.89 -2.97
C LEU A 139 13.82 5.56 -3.25
N ASP A 140 13.79 6.76 -3.80
CA ASP A 140 15.02 7.53 -4.03
C ASP A 140 15.74 7.82 -2.71
N LYS A 141 17.06 8.06 -2.79
CA LYS A 141 17.90 8.24 -1.61
C LYS A 141 17.47 9.40 -0.71
N ALA A 142 17.03 10.53 -1.27
CA ALA A 142 16.66 11.70 -0.49
C ALA A 142 15.34 11.45 0.27
N THR A 143 14.37 10.84 -0.40
CA THR A 143 13.12 10.40 0.21
C THR A 143 13.36 9.31 1.24
N GLY A 144 14.22 8.34 0.95
CA GLY A 144 14.60 7.27 1.87
C GLY A 144 15.24 7.79 3.16
N VAL A 145 16.10 8.82 3.07
CA VAL A 145 16.65 9.52 4.25
C VAL A 145 15.54 10.10 5.13
N ALA A 146 14.54 10.75 4.53
CA ALA A 146 13.42 11.33 5.27
C ALA A 146 12.51 10.25 5.91
N VAL A 147 12.26 9.15 5.20
CA VAL A 147 11.51 7.99 5.72
C VAL A 147 12.24 7.38 6.91
N VAL A 148 13.54 7.10 6.78
CA VAL A 148 14.34 6.52 7.88
C VAL A 148 14.40 7.44 9.09
N ASP A 149 14.65 8.74 8.89
CA ASP A 149 14.65 9.73 9.98
C ASP A 149 13.31 9.74 10.74
N ARG A 150 12.19 9.67 9.99
CA ARG A 150 10.85 9.59 10.57
C ARG A 150 10.66 8.30 11.35
N LEU A 151 10.97 7.14 10.78
CA LEU A 151 10.81 5.82 11.44
C LEU A 151 11.59 5.77 12.75
N LEU A 152 12.85 6.24 12.75
CA LEU A 152 13.71 6.25 13.92
C LEU A 152 13.14 7.15 15.04
N LYS A 153 12.56 8.31 14.71
CA LYS A 153 12.01 9.23 15.71
C LYS A 153 10.64 8.80 16.22
N TRP A 154 9.74 8.43 15.32
CA TRP A 154 8.35 8.15 15.66
C TRP A 154 8.21 6.85 16.45
N PHE A 155 9.10 5.88 16.29
CA PHE A 155 9.11 4.69 17.14
C PHE A 155 9.14 5.06 18.63
N TRP A 156 10.06 5.94 19.03
CA TRP A 156 10.20 6.36 20.42
C TRP A 156 9.04 7.22 20.93
N TYR A 157 8.40 7.96 20.04
CA TYR A 157 7.20 8.71 20.38
C TYR A 157 6.05 7.76 20.73
N ASP A 158 5.72 6.81 19.86
CA ASP A 158 4.68 5.81 20.10
C ASP A 158 5.02 4.93 21.31
N ARG A 159 6.29 4.55 21.44
CA ARG A 159 6.77 3.75 22.57
C ARG A 159 6.53 4.42 23.92
N ALA A 160 6.70 5.74 24.00
CA ALA A 160 6.38 6.51 25.20
C ALA A 160 4.87 6.55 25.47
N LEU A 161 4.04 6.59 24.43
CA LEU A 161 2.58 6.56 24.56
C LEU A 161 2.05 5.20 25.01
N VAL A 162 2.71 4.09 24.65
CA VAL A 162 2.41 2.76 25.24
C VAL A 162 2.47 2.83 26.76
N ASP A 163 3.55 3.37 27.34
CA ASP A 163 3.72 3.41 28.79
C ASP A 163 2.77 4.40 29.48
N VAL A 164 2.51 5.55 28.87
CA VAL A 164 1.51 6.50 29.37
C VAL A 164 0.12 5.84 29.43
N ALA A 165 -0.24 5.10 28.39
CA ALA A 165 -1.52 4.39 28.33
C ALA A 165 -1.58 3.26 29.36
N LEU A 166 -0.52 2.45 29.49
CA LEU A 166 -0.44 1.39 30.50
C LEU A 166 -0.54 1.93 31.93
N ALA A 167 0.15 3.03 32.24
CA ALA A 167 0.10 3.66 33.55
C ALA A 167 -1.30 4.18 33.91
N ARG A 168 -2.13 4.47 32.91
CA ARG A 168 -3.52 4.92 33.06
C ARG A 168 -4.56 3.79 32.95
N GLY A 169 -4.13 2.55 32.69
CA GLY A 169 -5.02 1.41 32.47
C GLY A 169 -5.75 1.43 31.12
N ASN A 170 -5.31 2.26 30.16
CA ASN A 170 -5.94 2.39 28.85
C ASN A 170 -5.41 1.31 27.88
N LEU A 171 -5.83 0.06 28.06
CA LEU A 171 -5.26 -1.08 27.34
C LEU A 171 -5.45 -1.02 25.83
N TRP A 172 -6.59 -0.53 25.34
CA TRP A 172 -6.84 -0.32 23.91
C TRP A 172 -5.89 0.71 23.31
N THR A 173 -5.67 1.83 24.01
CA THR A 173 -4.70 2.86 23.57
C THR A 173 -3.27 2.32 23.61
N ALA A 174 -2.91 1.55 24.63
CA ALA A 174 -1.60 0.94 24.74
C ALA A 174 -1.34 -0.06 23.61
N HIS A 175 -2.35 -0.87 23.26
CA HIS A 175 -2.29 -1.83 22.17
C HIS A 175 -2.18 -1.15 20.80
N HIS A 176 -2.93 -0.07 20.57
CA HIS A 176 -2.82 0.74 19.35
C HIS A 176 -1.39 1.30 19.16
N HIS A 177 -0.78 1.90 20.19
CA HIS A 177 0.60 2.39 20.07
C HIS A 177 1.63 1.26 19.98
N LEU A 178 1.35 0.10 20.56
CA LEU A 178 2.19 -1.09 20.38
C LEU A 178 2.17 -1.54 18.90
N GLU A 179 1.02 -1.48 18.23
CA GLU A 179 0.91 -1.72 16.79
C GLU A 179 1.76 -0.75 15.99
N GLN A 180 1.67 0.54 16.29
CA GLN A 180 2.48 1.58 15.65
C GLN A 180 4.00 1.33 15.82
N CYS A 181 4.43 0.89 17.00
CA CYS A 181 5.82 0.47 17.21
C CYS A 181 6.19 -0.75 16.34
N ARG A 182 5.31 -1.74 16.23
CA ARG A 182 5.54 -2.96 15.45
C ARG A 182 5.66 -2.66 13.96
N GLU A 183 4.75 -1.87 13.42
CA GLU A 183 4.75 -1.43 12.03
C GLU A 183 6.07 -0.75 11.67
N ARG A 184 6.58 0.15 12.51
CA ARG A 184 7.89 0.81 12.29
C ARG A 184 9.06 -0.16 12.32
N CYS A 185 9.02 -1.18 13.18
CA CYS A 185 10.04 -2.23 13.17
C CYS A 185 9.95 -3.12 11.91
N LEU A 186 8.75 -3.39 11.40
CA LEU A 186 8.57 -4.09 10.12
C LEU A 186 9.13 -3.25 8.95
N ASP A 187 8.87 -1.94 8.94
CA ASP A 187 9.43 -1.04 7.92
C ASP A 187 10.97 -0.97 8.00
N LEU A 188 11.55 -0.97 9.20
CA LEU A 188 13.01 -1.06 9.35
C LEU A 188 13.56 -2.40 8.86
N ALA A 189 12.89 -3.51 9.16
CA ALA A 189 13.27 -4.83 8.65
C ALA A 189 13.20 -4.87 7.11
N TRP A 190 12.18 -4.23 6.55
CA TRP A 190 12.00 -4.09 5.11
C TRP A 190 13.12 -3.30 4.47
N LEU A 191 13.40 -2.08 4.94
CA LEU A 191 14.45 -1.23 4.38
C LEU A 191 15.85 -1.84 4.54
N ARG A 192 16.03 -2.73 5.52
CA ARG A 192 17.25 -3.53 5.65
C ARG A 192 17.38 -4.58 4.54
N ALA A 193 16.28 -5.21 4.14
CA ALA A 193 16.26 -6.24 3.10
C ALA A 193 16.21 -5.64 1.68
N HIS A 194 15.45 -4.56 1.51
CA HIS A 194 15.10 -3.93 0.22
C HIS A 194 15.20 -2.40 0.32
N PRO A 195 16.42 -1.84 0.34
CA PRO A 195 16.65 -0.42 0.65
C PRO A 195 16.12 0.58 -0.39
N GLU A 196 15.73 0.10 -1.58
CA GLU A 196 15.26 0.94 -2.68
C GLU A 196 13.76 0.77 -2.95
N VAL A 197 13.07 0.01 -2.10
CA VAL A 197 11.64 -0.27 -2.23
C VAL A 197 10.89 0.40 -1.08
N TRP A 198 9.75 1.03 -1.41
CA TRP A 198 8.87 1.60 -0.40
C TRP A 198 8.44 0.56 0.63
N PRO A 199 8.61 0.84 1.94
CA PRO A 199 8.17 -0.07 2.98
C PRO A 199 6.63 -0.11 3.02
N GLY A 200 6.07 -1.31 3.20
CA GLY A 200 4.62 -1.55 3.15
C GLY A 200 4.00 -1.93 4.49
N GLY A 201 4.72 -1.80 5.60
CA GLY A 201 4.28 -2.24 6.92
C GLY A 201 3.76 -3.67 6.90
N HIS A 202 2.54 -3.85 7.40
CA HIS A 202 1.88 -5.15 7.49
C HIS A 202 1.41 -5.70 6.14
N ALA A 203 1.06 -4.85 5.18
CA ALA A 203 0.31 -5.27 3.98
C ALA A 203 1.10 -6.24 3.07
N LYS A 204 2.42 -6.28 3.22
CA LYS A 204 3.32 -7.06 2.35
C LYS A 204 4.42 -7.76 3.15
N ALA A 205 4.26 -7.90 4.46
CA ALA A 205 5.31 -8.43 5.32
C ALA A 205 5.72 -9.86 4.91
N GLU A 206 4.75 -10.73 4.62
CA GLU A 206 4.94 -12.12 4.23
C GLU A 206 5.55 -12.30 2.83
N SER A 207 5.36 -11.33 1.92
CA SER A 207 5.92 -11.40 0.57
C SER A 207 7.33 -10.82 0.48
N MET A 208 7.73 -9.98 1.45
CA MET A 208 8.96 -9.19 1.35
C MET A 208 9.98 -9.50 2.45
N LEU A 209 9.57 -10.13 3.54
CA LEU A 209 10.46 -10.56 4.63
C LEU A 209 10.51 -12.10 4.70
N ASP A 210 11.67 -12.63 5.09
CA ASP A 210 11.81 -14.07 5.32
C ASP A 210 11.13 -14.53 6.61
N GLU A 211 10.81 -15.83 6.68
CA GLU A 211 10.15 -16.45 7.83
C GLU A 211 10.93 -16.23 9.13
N ALA A 212 12.27 -16.25 9.06
CA ALA A 212 13.13 -16.04 10.22
C ALA A 212 12.97 -14.62 10.80
N THR A 213 12.86 -13.61 9.94
CA THR A 213 12.60 -12.22 10.34
C THR A 213 11.21 -12.08 10.92
N LEU A 214 10.18 -12.64 10.27
CA LEU A 214 8.79 -12.57 10.75
C LEU A 214 8.59 -13.27 12.11
N ALA A 215 9.30 -14.38 12.35
CA ALA A 215 9.27 -15.10 13.62
C ALA A 215 9.73 -14.24 14.82
N LEU A 216 10.55 -13.19 14.58
CA LEU A 216 10.94 -12.23 15.62
C LEU A 216 9.75 -11.38 16.11
N PHE A 217 8.77 -11.13 15.24
CA PHE A 217 7.60 -10.29 15.52
C PHE A 217 6.44 -11.07 16.16
N THR A 218 6.32 -12.36 15.90
CA THR A 218 5.27 -13.23 16.48
C THR A 218 5.07 -13.05 18.00
N PRO A 219 6.12 -13.06 18.87
CA PRO A 219 5.93 -12.89 20.31
C PRO A 219 5.50 -11.48 20.75
N THR A 220 5.43 -10.53 19.82
CA THR A 220 4.95 -9.16 20.07
C THR A 220 3.45 -9.01 19.84
N VAL A 221 2.80 -9.99 19.21
CA VAL A 221 1.33 -10.03 19.02
C VAL A 221 0.70 -10.60 20.29
N VAL A 222 0.00 -9.75 21.03
CA VAL A 222 -0.46 -10.06 22.39
C VAL A 222 -1.91 -9.64 22.62
N SER A 223 -2.55 -10.26 23.62
CA SER A 223 -3.89 -9.88 24.07
C SER A 223 -3.89 -8.55 24.83
N LEU A 224 -5.08 -8.02 25.13
CA LEU A 224 -5.26 -6.81 25.94
C LEU A 224 -4.97 -7.07 27.42
N ASP A 225 -3.69 -7.26 27.73
CA ASP A 225 -3.17 -7.46 29.09
C ASP A 225 -1.93 -6.58 29.31
N SER A 226 -1.89 -5.87 30.44
CA SER A 226 -0.81 -4.92 30.76
C SER A 226 0.58 -5.57 30.78
N ASN A 227 0.71 -6.80 31.29
CA ASN A 227 2.00 -7.47 31.40
C ASN A 227 2.47 -7.98 30.03
N GLN A 228 1.54 -8.51 29.22
CA GLN A 228 1.85 -8.95 27.87
C GLN A 228 2.22 -7.78 26.96
N ILE A 229 1.47 -6.66 26.99
CA ILE A 229 1.79 -5.45 26.23
C ILE A 229 3.16 -4.91 26.62
N ARG A 230 3.46 -4.83 27.93
CA ARG A 230 4.78 -4.38 28.40
C ARG A 230 5.91 -5.30 27.95
N ARG A 231 5.67 -6.62 27.92
CA ARG A 231 6.64 -7.59 27.41
C ARG A 231 6.87 -7.42 25.91
N ALA A 232 5.80 -7.30 25.13
CA ALA A 232 5.88 -7.07 23.69
C ALA A 232 6.61 -5.77 23.36
N ALA A 233 6.34 -4.68 24.09
CA ALA A 233 7.01 -3.40 23.91
C ALA A 233 8.53 -3.52 24.10
N ARG A 234 9.00 -4.28 25.11
CA ARG A 234 10.44 -4.53 25.31
C ARG A 234 11.08 -5.39 24.22
N LEU A 235 10.33 -6.32 23.63
CA LEU A 235 10.81 -7.10 22.49
C LEU A 235 10.99 -6.18 21.27
N LEU A 236 10.03 -5.29 21.03
CA LEU A 236 10.13 -4.27 19.98
C LEU A 236 11.28 -3.28 20.23
N ASP A 237 11.54 -2.88 21.49
CA ASP A 237 12.70 -2.06 21.84
C ASP A 237 14.00 -2.72 21.33
N ASN A 238 14.18 -4.03 21.58
CA ASN A 238 15.36 -4.77 21.16
C ASN A 238 15.47 -4.89 19.63
N LEU A 239 14.36 -5.20 18.94
CA LEU A 239 14.33 -5.28 17.48
C LEU A 239 14.65 -3.93 16.84
N TYR A 240 14.06 -2.87 17.38
CA TYR A 240 14.34 -1.50 16.98
C TYR A 240 15.82 -1.15 17.15
N PHE A 241 16.43 -1.47 18.31
CA PHE A 241 17.86 -1.17 18.52
C PHE A 241 18.76 -1.86 17.48
N GLN A 242 18.48 -3.12 17.19
CA GLN A 242 19.25 -3.88 16.21
C GLN A 242 19.05 -3.31 14.78
N MET A 243 17.81 -3.27 14.31
CA MET A 243 17.50 -2.90 12.92
C MET A 243 17.69 -1.39 12.68
N GLY A 244 17.28 -0.55 13.62
CA GLY A 244 17.36 0.90 13.51
C GLY A 244 18.81 1.39 13.40
N THR A 245 19.75 0.78 14.12
CA THR A 245 21.17 1.15 14.01
C THR A 245 21.76 0.78 12.66
N GLU A 246 21.43 -0.42 12.15
CA GLU A 246 21.87 -0.91 10.84
C GLU A 246 21.33 -0.02 9.70
N VAL A 247 20.02 0.26 9.72
CA VAL A 247 19.35 1.09 8.71
C VAL A 247 19.84 2.54 8.78
N ALA A 248 19.96 3.14 9.97
CA ALA A 248 20.49 4.50 10.12
C ALA A 248 21.87 4.65 9.46
N ARG A 249 22.75 3.65 9.65
CA ARG A 249 24.08 3.63 9.01
C ARG A 249 23.98 3.51 7.49
N SER A 250 23.12 2.63 6.97
CA SER A 250 22.95 2.40 5.53
C SER A 250 22.50 3.68 4.79
N TYR A 251 21.61 4.45 5.40
CA TYR A 251 21.08 5.70 4.82
C TYR A 251 21.87 6.95 5.23
N SER A 252 22.95 6.81 6.01
CA SER A 252 23.71 7.94 6.57
C SER A 252 22.83 8.91 7.39
N VAL A 253 21.85 8.38 8.11
CA VAL A 253 20.96 9.13 9.02
C VAL A 253 21.51 9.09 10.43
N ALA A 254 21.49 10.21 11.14
CA ALA A 254 21.90 10.26 12.54
C ALA A 254 20.91 9.48 13.41
N TYR A 255 21.43 8.52 14.19
CA TYR A 255 20.61 7.76 15.13
C TYR A 255 20.13 8.68 16.28
N PRO A 256 18.87 8.58 16.73
CA PRO A 256 18.28 9.56 17.65
C PRO A 256 18.63 9.27 19.13
N ASP A 257 19.92 9.16 19.47
CA ASP A 257 20.42 8.75 20.80
C ASP A 257 19.80 9.57 21.94
N ARG A 258 19.75 10.89 21.82
CA ARG A 258 19.18 11.77 22.86
C ARG A 258 17.69 11.50 23.11
N LEU A 259 16.93 11.19 22.06
CA LEU A 259 15.51 10.85 22.16
C LEU A 259 15.34 9.50 22.85
N VAL A 260 16.12 8.49 22.42
CA VAL A 260 16.19 7.15 23.04
C VAL A 260 16.45 7.29 24.53
N GLU A 261 17.54 7.97 24.91
CA GLU A 261 17.93 8.14 26.31
C GLU A 261 16.85 8.84 27.14
N THR A 262 16.22 9.88 26.58
CA THR A 262 15.18 10.65 27.27
C THR A 262 13.93 9.80 27.48
N THR A 263 13.50 9.05 26.47
CA THR A 263 12.37 8.14 26.56
C THR A 263 12.66 7.05 27.59
N MET A 264 13.80 6.36 27.47
CA MET A 264 14.18 5.26 28.36
C MET A 264 14.35 5.67 29.82
N LYS A 265 14.83 6.89 30.11
CA LYS A 265 14.89 7.43 31.47
C LYS A 265 13.52 7.55 32.13
N ARG A 266 12.47 7.83 31.35
CA ARG A 266 11.08 7.93 31.84
C ARG A 266 10.44 6.57 32.09
N LEU A 267 11.02 5.49 31.56
CA LEU A 267 10.48 4.12 31.67
C LEU A 267 11.01 3.35 32.90
N ARG A 268 12.01 3.89 33.59
CA ARG A 268 12.56 3.36 34.85
C ARG A 268 11.80 3.96 36.04
#